data_AF-A0A954Z5H4-F1
#
_entry.id   AF-A0A954Z5H4-F1
#
_cell.length_a   1.000
_cell.length_b   1.000
_cell.length_c   1.000
_cell.angle_alpha   90.00
_cell.angle_beta   90.00
_cell.angle_gamma   90.00
#
_symmetry.space_group_name_H-M   'P 1'
#
loop_
_entity.id
_entity.type
_entity.pdbx_description
1 polymer ?
#
loop_
_entity_poly.entity_id
_entity_poly.type
_entity_poly.pdbx_seq_one_letter_code
_entity_poly.pdbx_strand_id
1 'polypeptide(L)'
;MSRRLAMPRGCGISSLIACLAIGCGSAVESLTEEQNFFVAASEAIAAGDKPRAMEMLTASINSKPTRYAYFERARLREESGEDGLALEDCAKALEIQPGDKDSLWLQRELRKEKSKRFKGRFATPPSAVK
;
A
#
# COMPACT_ATOMS: atom_id res chain seq x y z
N MET A 1 44.02 38.78 -53.27
CA MET A 1 43.34 40.03 -52.84
C MET A 1 42.38 39.68 -51.72
N SER A 2 42.81 39.97 -50.51
CA SER A 2 42.19 39.57 -49.25
C SER A 2 40.94 40.41 -48.95
N ARG A 3 39.84 39.76 -48.55
CA ARG A 3 38.75 40.43 -47.83
C ARG A 3 38.63 39.86 -46.43
N ARG A 4 38.91 40.76 -45.48
CA ARG A 4 38.64 40.65 -44.04
C ARG A 4 37.13 40.72 -43.82
N LEU A 5 36.60 39.91 -42.93
CA LEU A 5 35.38 40.15 -42.14
C LEU A 5 35.67 39.54 -40.76
N ALA A 6 36.24 40.28 -39.81
CA ALA A 6 35.54 41.18 -38.88
C ALA A 6 34.39 40.46 -38.14
N MET A 7 34.74 39.77 -37.04
CA MET A 7 33.78 39.35 -36.02
C MET A 7 33.40 40.56 -35.14
N PRO A 8 32.11 40.81 -34.87
CA PRO A 8 31.73 41.67 -33.76
C PRO A 8 31.71 40.86 -32.46
N ARG A 9 32.47 41.36 -31.47
CA ARG A 9 32.26 41.07 -30.06
C ARG A 9 31.17 42.03 -29.56
N GLY A 10 30.11 41.50 -28.96
CA GLY A 10 29.11 42.25 -28.21
C GLY A 10 28.20 41.25 -27.50
N CYS A 11 28.30 41.14 -26.18
CA CYS A 11 27.32 41.73 -25.26
C CYS A 11 25.96 41.06 -25.47
N GLY A 12 25.63 40.01 -24.72
CA GLY A 12 25.23 40.15 -23.33
C GLY A 12 23.70 40.17 -23.28
N ILE A 13 23.15 39.44 -22.32
CA ILE A 13 21.75 39.42 -21.87
C ILE A 13 20.65 39.02 -22.87
N SER A 14 20.04 37.91 -22.51
CA SER A 14 18.59 37.79 -22.26
C SER A 14 17.97 36.70 -23.10
N SER A 15 17.37 35.77 -22.36
CA SER A 15 16.15 35.05 -22.73
C SER A 15 16.20 34.31 -24.06
N LEU A 16 16.41 33.00 -23.98
CA LEU A 16 15.53 31.98 -24.56
C LEU A 16 16.23 30.64 -24.42
N ILE A 17 16.39 30.18 -23.17
CA ILE A 17 16.28 28.74 -22.97
C ILE A 17 14.78 28.48 -23.06
N ALA A 18 14.31 28.28 -24.29
CA ALA A 18 13.08 27.54 -24.53
C ALA A 18 13.36 26.11 -24.04
N CYS A 19 13.29 25.92 -22.71
CA CYS A 19 12.97 24.64 -22.13
C CYS A 19 11.62 24.30 -22.73
N LEU A 20 11.65 23.52 -23.82
CA LEU A 20 10.54 22.71 -24.24
C LEU A 20 10.00 22.10 -22.97
N ALA A 21 8.87 22.62 -22.52
CA ALA A 21 8.07 22.03 -21.48
C ALA A 21 7.77 20.63 -21.99
N ILE A 22 8.58 19.66 -21.55
CA ILE A 22 8.12 18.30 -21.35
C ILE A 22 6.90 18.52 -20.47
N GLY A 23 5.73 18.48 -21.10
CA GLY A 23 4.46 18.49 -20.41
C GLY A 23 4.42 17.26 -19.53
N CYS A 24 5.01 17.35 -18.34
CA CYS A 24 4.64 16.54 -17.20
C CYS A 24 3.31 17.08 -16.71
N GLY A 25 2.31 16.81 -17.53
CA GLY A 25 0.93 17.17 -17.35
C GLY A 25 0.09 16.12 -18.06
N SER A 26 0.47 14.85 -17.94
CA SER A 26 -0.52 13.78 -17.97
C SER A 26 -1.43 14.08 -16.78
N ALA A 27 -2.53 14.75 -17.13
CA ALA A 27 -3.73 14.86 -16.34
C ALA A 27 -3.95 13.53 -15.65
N VAL A 28 -4.08 13.62 -14.31
CA VAL A 28 -4.52 12.57 -13.38
C VAL A 28 -5.12 11.40 -14.15
N GLU A 29 -4.31 10.36 -14.34
CA GLU A 29 -4.86 9.05 -14.67
C GLU A 29 -5.84 8.75 -13.55
N SER A 30 -7.12 8.80 -13.91
CA SER A 30 -8.15 8.00 -13.29
C SER A 30 -7.51 6.65 -12.97
N LEU A 31 -7.17 6.44 -11.69
CA LEU A 31 -6.58 5.22 -11.13
C LEU A 31 -7.20 4.03 -11.85
N THR A 32 -6.48 3.42 -12.79
CA THR A 32 -7.06 2.42 -13.67
C THR A 32 -7.54 1.25 -12.82
N GLU A 33 -8.52 0.49 -13.33
CA GLU A 33 -8.88 -0.84 -12.79
C GLU A 33 -7.64 -1.72 -12.50
N GLU A 34 -6.50 -1.44 -13.15
CA GLU A 34 -5.24 -2.16 -13.04
C GLU A 34 -4.48 -1.97 -11.71
N GLN A 35 -4.81 -0.97 -10.87
CA GLN A 35 -4.12 -0.74 -9.57
C GLN A 35 -5.03 -0.86 -8.35
N ASN A 36 -5.95 -1.83 -8.37
CA ASN A 36 -6.63 -2.24 -7.14
C ASN A 36 -5.79 -3.27 -6.37
N PHE A 37 -4.70 -2.79 -5.74
CA PHE A 37 -3.78 -3.62 -4.95
C PHE A 37 -4.51 -4.49 -3.90
N PHE A 38 -5.59 -3.99 -3.31
CA PHE A 38 -6.37 -4.77 -2.34
C PHE A 38 -7.11 -5.95 -2.98
N VAL A 39 -7.65 -5.77 -4.19
CA VAL A 39 -8.26 -6.88 -4.95
C VAL A 39 -7.20 -7.90 -5.34
N ALA A 40 -6.05 -7.46 -5.87
CA ALA A 40 -4.96 -8.36 -6.21
C ALA A 40 -4.43 -9.13 -4.98
N ALA A 41 -4.39 -8.48 -3.82
CA ALA A 41 -4.09 -9.15 -2.54
C ALA A 41 -5.12 -10.22 -2.20
N SER A 42 -6.42 -9.90 -2.28
CA SER A 42 -7.51 -10.83 -2.01
C SER A 42 -7.46 -12.05 -2.93
N GLU A 43 -7.19 -11.85 -4.22
CA GLU A 43 -7.01 -12.94 -5.20
C GLU A 43 -5.81 -13.82 -4.84
N ALA A 44 -4.67 -13.20 -4.47
CA ALA A 44 -3.49 -13.94 -4.03
C ALA A 44 -3.75 -14.74 -2.75
N ILE A 45 -4.50 -14.18 -1.78
CA ILE A 45 -4.94 -14.89 -0.56
C ILE A 45 -5.81 -16.10 -0.94
N ALA A 46 -6.78 -15.92 -1.85
CA ALA A 46 -7.64 -16.99 -2.32
C ALA A 46 -6.86 -18.09 -3.07
N ALA A 47 -5.81 -17.72 -3.80
CA ALA A 47 -4.89 -18.64 -4.47
C ALA A 47 -3.87 -19.30 -3.52
N GLY A 48 -3.77 -18.84 -2.27
CA GLY A 48 -2.75 -19.28 -1.30
C GLY A 48 -1.34 -18.73 -1.57
N ASP A 49 -1.19 -17.77 -2.47
CA ASP A 49 0.07 -17.07 -2.79
C ASP A 49 0.36 -16.00 -1.73
N LYS A 50 0.82 -16.45 -0.56
CA LYS A 50 1.13 -15.58 0.59
C LYS A 50 2.18 -14.50 0.27
N PRO A 51 3.30 -14.79 -0.44
CA PRO A 51 4.26 -13.75 -0.80
C PRO A 51 3.65 -12.63 -1.62
N ARG A 52 2.90 -12.97 -2.69
CA ARG A 52 2.23 -11.96 -3.51
C ARG A 52 1.17 -11.20 -2.72
N ALA A 53 0.40 -11.90 -1.88
CA ALA A 53 -0.59 -11.24 -1.03
C ALA A 53 0.05 -10.21 -0.10
N MET A 54 1.17 -10.52 0.54
CA MET A 54 1.91 -9.60 1.41
C MET A 54 2.44 -8.37 0.65
N GLU A 55 2.96 -8.57 -0.56
CA GLU A 55 3.42 -7.49 -1.44
C GLU A 55 2.26 -6.56 -1.81
N MET A 56 1.15 -7.13 -2.30
CA MET A 56 -0.03 -6.37 -2.72
C MET A 56 -0.72 -5.66 -1.55
N LEU A 57 -0.78 -6.28 -0.36
CA LEU A 57 -1.29 -5.61 0.84
C LEU A 57 -0.40 -4.44 1.25
N THR A 58 0.91 -4.58 1.13
CA THR A 58 1.86 -3.50 1.43
C THR A 58 1.71 -2.35 0.44
N ALA A 59 1.61 -2.65 -0.86
CA ALA A 59 1.32 -1.65 -1.89
C ALA A 59 -0.04 -0.96 -1.65
N SER A 60 -1.07 -1.73 -1.28
CA SER A 60 -2.39 -1.19 -0.92
C SER A 60 -2.30 -0.23 0.26
N ILE A 61 -1.57 -0.59 1.32
CA ILE A 61 -1.39 0.25 2.51
C ILE A 61 -0.62 1.53 2.16
N ASN A 62 0.42 1.44 1.35
CA ASN A 62 1.22 2.60 0.93
C ASN A 62 0.42 3.57 0.03
N SER A 63 -0.46 3.04 -0.81
CA SER A 63 -1.31 3.84 -1.70
C SER A 63 -2.49 4.46 -0.95
N LYS A 64 -3.28 3.63 -0.26
CA LYS A 64 -4.43 4.06 0.55
C LYS A 64 -4.58 3.13 1.75
N PRO A 65 -4.11 3.56 2.94
CA PRO A 65 -4.29 2.79 4.16
C PRO A 65 -5.78 2.54 4.44
N THR A 66 -6.14 1.30 4.70
CA THR A 66 -7.50 0.94 5.11
C THR A 66 -7.44 -0.07 6.25
N ARG A 67 -8.48 -0.10 7.10
CA ARG A 67 -8.61 -1.13 8.14
C ARG A 67 -8.61 -2.54 7.57
N TYR A 68 -9.09 -2.73 6.33
CA TYR A 68 -9.16 -4.03 5.68
C TYR A 68 -7.78 -4.52 5.26
N ALA A 69 -6.98 -3.66 4.62
CA ALA A 69 -5.63 -4.03 4.20
C ALA A 69 -4.72 -4.36 5.41
N TYR A 70 -4.80 -3.57 6.48
CA TYR A 70 -4.08 -3.89 7.73
C TYR A 70 -4.58 -5.20 8.36
N PHE A 71 -5.89 -5.42 8.43
CA PHE A 71 -6.44 -6.65 8.99
C PHE A 71 -6.02 -7.91 8.22
N GLU A 72 -6.11 -7.90 6.89
CA GLU A 72 -5.68 -9.06 6.08
C GLU A 72 -4.17 -9.30 6.21
N ARG A 73 -3.37 -8.23 6.28
CA ARG A 73 -1.92 -8.38 6.49
C ARG A 73 -1.61 -8.93 7.88
N ALA A 74 -2.34 -8.49 8.91
CA ALA A 74 -2.24 -9.05 10.25
C ALA A 74 -2.53 -10.55 10.26
N ARG A 75 -3.54 -11.01 9.52
CA ARG A 75 -3.85 -12.44 9.39
C ARG A 75 -2.72 -13.22 8.74
N LEU A 76 -2.17 -12.74 7.62
CA LEU A 76 -1.04 -13.41 6.97
C LEU A 76 0.22 -13.45 7.84
N ARG A 77 0.47 -12.38 8.60
CA ARG A 77 1.57 -12.30 9.57
C ARG A 77 1.36 -13.28 10.73
N GLU A 78 0.14 -13.40 11.24
CA GLU A 78 -0.22 -14.40 12.26
C GLU A 78 0.05 -15.82 11.75
N GLU A 79 -0.40 -16.14 10.54
CA GLU A 79 -0.17 -17.44 9.91
C GLU A 79 1.33 -17.71 9.66
N SER A 80 2.13 -16.66 9.52
CA SER A 80 3.59 -16.73 9.36
C SER A 80 4.33 -16.75 10.71
N GLY A 81 3.60 -16.68 11.84
CA GLY A 81 4.15 -16.68 13.19
C GLY A 81 4.67 -15.33 13.67
N GLU A 82 4.49 -14.26 12.90
CA GLU A 82 4.94 -12.89 13.15
C GLU A 82 3.95 -12.12 14.04
N ASP A 83 3.60 -12.69 15.19
CA ASP A 83 2.52 -12.20 16.06
C ASP A 83 2.68 -10.72 16.48
N GLY A 84 3.92 -10.27 16.69
CA GLY A 84 4.21 -8.88 17.05
C GLY A 84 3.81 -7.90 15.95
N LEU A 85 4.22 -8.20 14.71
CA LEU A 85 3.87 -7.39 13.53
C LEU A 85 2.37 -7.48 13.21
N ALA A 86 1.75 -8.64 13.47
CA ALA A 86 0.30 -8.81 13.34
C ALA A 86 -0.47 -7.93 14.36
N LEU A 87 0.03 -7.81 15.60
CA LEU A 87 -0.55 -6.93 16.62
C LEU A 87 -0.40 -5.45 16.25
N GLU A 88 0.73 -5.06 15.66
CA GLU A 88 0.94 -3.70 15.14
C GLU A 88 -0.04 -3.37 14.03
N ASP A 89 -0.23 -4.27 13.05
CA ASP A 89 -1.23 -4.09 12.00
C ASP A 89 -2.66 -4.04 12.56
N CYS A 90 -2.99 -4.88 13.55
CA CYS A 90 -4.27 -4.79 14.26
C CYS A 90 -4.45 -3.41 14.93
N ALA A 91 -3.40 -2.85 15.53
CA ALA A 91 -3.44 -1.53 16.13
C ALA A 91 -3.69 -0.45 15.06
N LYS A 92 -3.00 -0.52 13.92
CA LYS A 92 -3.21 0.40 12.80
C LYS A 92 -4.61 0.32 12.21
N ALA A 93 -5.18 -0.88 12.08
CA ALA A 93 -6.57 -1.04 11.66
C ALA A 93 -7.55 -0.36 12.63
N LEU A 94 -7.30 -0.46 13.93
CA LEU A 94 -8.13 0.15 14.98
C LEU A 94 -7.92 1.66 15.13
N GLU A 95 -6.75 2.20 14.76
CA GLU A 95 -6.54 3.65 14.61
C GLU A 95 -7.44 4.22 13.49
N ILE A 96 -7.57 3.51 12.36
CA ILE A 96 -8.41 3.93 11.23
C ILE A 96 -9.90 3.76 11.53
N GLN A 97 -10.29 2.62 12.08
CA GLN A 97 -11.67 2.33 12.46
C GLN A 97 -11.73 1.84 13.90
N PRO A 98 -11.90 2.76 14.86
CA PRO A 98 -12.11 2.41 16.25
C PRO A 98 -13.33 1.48 16.39
N GLY A 99 -13.14 0.33 17.03
CA GLY A 99 -14.22 -0.63 17.25
C GLY A 99 -14.47 -1.62 16.10
N ASP A 100 -13.60 -1.68 15.09
CA ASP A 100 -13.64 -2.76 14.09
C ASP A 100 -13.58 -4.12 14.78
N LYS A 101 -14.67 -4.88 14.65
CA LYS A 101 -14.87 -6.13 15.42
C LYS A 101 -13.86 -7.20 15.03
N ASP A 102 -13.48 -7.25 13.76
CA ASP A 102 -12.53 -8.23 13.25
C ASP A 102 -11.12 -7.96 13.75
N SER A 103 -10.67 -6.70 13.68
CA SER A 103 -9.36 -6.29 14.20
C SER A 103 -9.28 -6.47 15.71
N LEU A 104 -10.33 -6.13 16.46
CA LEU A 104 -10.40 -6.40 17.91
C LEU A 104 -10.38 -7.90 18.22
N TRP A 105 -11.07 -8.70 17.43
CA TRP A 105 -11.10 -10.15 17.58
C TRP A 105 -9.70 -10.73 17.35
N LEU A 106 -9.06 -10.43 16.23
CA LEU A 106 -7.73 -10.95 15.90
C LEU A 106 -6.69 -10.50 16.93
N GLN A 107 -6.73 -9.23 17.34
CA GLN A 107 -5.85 -8.71 18.38
C GLN A 107 -6.01 -9.45 19.72
N ARG A 108 -7.24 -9.84 20.08
CA ARG A 108 -7.51 -10.66 21.27
C ARG A 108 -6.99 -12.08 21.11
N GLU A 109 -7.16 -12.71 19.95
CA GLU A 109 -6.61 -14.04 19.67
C GLU A 109 -5.09 -14.04 19.76
N LEU A 110 -4.43 -13.07 19.13
CA LEU A 110 -2.97 -12.92 19.16
C LEU A 110 -2.39 -12.77 20.56
N ARG A 111 -3.12 -12.17 21.51
CA ARG A 111 -2.70 -12.05 22.91
C ARG A 111 -2.86 -13.33 23.73
N LYS A 112 -3.61 -14.32 23.24
CA LYS A 112 -3.68 -15.63 23.89
C LYS A 112 -2.44 -16.43 23.57
N GLU A 113 -2.17 -17.39 24.44
CA GLU A 113 -1.23 -18.48 24.14
C GLU A 113 -1.61 -19.17 22.82
N LYS A 114 -0.63 -19.46 21.96
CA LYS A 114 -0.85 -20.09 20.63
C LYS A 114 -1.73 -21.33 20.70
N SER A 115 -1.55 -22.16 21.73
CA SER A 115 -2.33 -23.38 21.95
C SER A 115 -3.83 -23.14 22.23
N LYS A 116 -4.22 -21.91 22.56
CA LYS A 116 -5.59 -21.51 22.94
C LYS A 116 -6.29 -20.62 21.90
N ARG A 117 -5.59 -20.19 20.85
CA ARG A 117 -6.13 -19.31 19.81
C ARG A 117 -7.17 -20.02 18.94
N PHE A 118 -8.12 -19.27 18.41
CA PHE A 118 -9.08 -19.71 17.38
C PHE A 118 -9.88 -20.97 17.77
N LYS A 119 -10.27 -21.08 19.04
CA LYS A 119 -11.04 -22.21 19.58
C LYS A 119 -12.44 -21.80 20.03
N GLY A 120 -13.37 -22.74 19.96
CA GLY A 120 -14.76 -22.57 20.43
C GLY A 120 -15.63 -21.71 19.50
N ARG A 121 -16.69 -21.11 20.05
CA ARG A 121 -17.69 -20.34 19.28
C ARG A 121 -17.11 -19.12 18.56
N PHE A 122 -15.99 -18.58 19.04
CA PHE A 122 -15.34 -17.40 18.47
C PHE A 122 -14.05 -17.74 17.72
N ALA A 123 -13.99 -18.95 17.15
CA ALA A 123 -12.84 -19.43 16.39
C ALA A 123 -12.60 -18.66 15.09
N THR A 124 -13.63 -18.03 14.53
CA THR A 124 -13.56 -17.25 13.29
C THR A 124 -13.84 -15.77 13.54
N PRO A 125 -13.41 -14.87 12.63
CA PRO A 125 -13.74 -13.46 12.71
C PRO A 125 -15.26 -13.25 12.76
N PRO A 126 -15.75 -12.22 13.49
CA PRO A 126 -17.17 -11.88 13.51
C PRO A 126 -17.79 -11.68 12.13
N SER A 127 -17.05 -11.12 11.16
CA SER A 127 -17.53 -10.96 9.78
C SER A 127 -17.69 -12.26 8.99
N ALA A 128 -17.13 -13.38 9.46
CA ALA A 128 -17.24 -14.67 8.77
C ALA A 128 -18.57 -15.39 9.03
N VAL A 129 -19.33 -14.97 10.05
CA VAL A 129 -20.63 -15.57 10.40
C VAL A 129 -21.72 -14.81 9.65
N LYS A 130 -22.45 -15.52 8.77
CA LYS A 130 -23.62 -14.99 8.03
C LYS A 130 -24.89 -15.01 8.89
#